data_AF-A0A1I0Q5K6-F1
#
_entry.id   AF-A0A1I0Q5K6-F1
#
_cell.length_a   1.000
_cell.length_b   1.000
_cell.length_c   1.000
_cell.angle_alpha   90.00
_cell.angle_beta   90.00
_cell.angle_gamma   90.00
#
_symmetry.space_group_name_H-M   'P 1'
#
loop_
_entity.id
_entity.type
_entity.pdbx_description
1 polymer ?
#
loop_
_entity_poly.entity_id
_entity_poly.type
_entity_poly.pdbx_seq_one_letter_code
_entity_poly.pdbx_strand_id
1 'polypeptide(L)' 'MTIESAHSAGIWVGICGELGADISMTEEFIKMGIDELSVSPAMVLPIRKKISEIE' A
#
# COMPACT_ATOMS: atom_id res chain seq x y z
N MET A 1 -6.31 13.14 4.25
CA MET A 1 -6.62 14.03 3.09
C MET A 1 -6.79 13.26 1.78
N THR A 2 -5.78 12.62 1.19
CA THR A 2 -5.95 11.90 -0.10
C THR A 2 -6.79 10.64 0.02
N ILE A 3 -6.44 9.74 0.95
CA ILE A 3 -7.14 8.47 1.18
C ILE A 3 -8.60 8.71 1.52
N GLU A 4 -8.85 9.56 2.53
CA GLU A 4 -10.21 9.93 2.95
C GLU A 4 -11.04 10.53 1.81
N SER A 5 -10.43 11.36 0.94
CA SER A 5 -11.16 11.96 -0.19
C SER A 5 -11.51 10.92 -1.25
N ALA A 6 -10.58 10.01 -1.56
CA ALA A 6 -10.81 8.91 -2.49
C ALA A 6 -11.95 8.01 -1.99
N HIS A 7 -11.86 7.58 -0.73
CA HIS A 7 -12.88 6.73 -0.11
C HIS A 7 -14.24 7.43 0.03
N SER A 8 -14.26 8.75 0.34
CA SER A 8 -15.51 9.54 0.36
C SER A 8 -16.16 9.67 -1.01
N ALA A 9 -15.37 9.63 -2.08
CA ALA A 9 -15.84 9.62 -3.46
C ALA A 9 -16.12 8.20 -4.00
N GLY A 10 -15.94 7.16 -3.19
CA GLY A 10 -16.15 5.76 -3.58
C GLY A 10 -15.11 5.23 -4.56
N ILE A 11 -13.90 5.79 -4.57
CA ILE A 11 -12.78 5.36 -5.42
C ILE A 11 -11.59 4.88 -4.57
N TRP A 12 -10.72 4.08 -5.17
CA TRP A 12 -9.51 3.54 -4.53
C TRP A 12 -8.32 4.50 -4.70
N VAL A 13 -7.30 4.31 -3.85
CA VAL A 13 -6.03 5.05 -3.90
C VAL A 13 -4.83 4.11 -3.81
N GLY A 14 -3.84 4.35 -4.66
CA GLY A 14 -2.60 3.57 -4.70
C GLY A 14 -1.35 4.43 -4.53
N ILE A 15 -0.25 3.78 -4.22
CA ILE A 15 1.10 4.38 -4.21
C ILE A 15 1.89 3.78 -5.37
N CYS A 16 2.29 4.64 -6.32
CA CYS A 16 3.27 4.30 -7.35
C CYS A 16 4.57 5.07 -7.09
N GLY A 17 5.64 4.33 -6.86
CA GLY A 17 6.97 4.88 -6.59
C GLY A 17 7.68 4.15 -5.45
N GLU A 18 8.93 4.53 -5.23
CA GLU A 18 9.87 3.66 -4.52
C GLU A 18 9.50 3.50 -3.04
N LEU A 19 8.80 4.48 -2.49
CA LEU A 19 8.24 4.41 -1.14
C LEU A 19 7.18 3.29 -1.00
N GLY A 20 6.42 2.99 -2.06
CA GLY A 20 5.47 1.86 -2.06
C GLY A 20 6.16 0.50 -1.98
N ALA A 21 7.47 0.43 -2.26
CA ALA A 21 8.30 -0.75 -2.11
C ALA A 21 9.01 -0.85 -0.75
N ASP A 22 8.83 0.13 0.14
CA ASP A 22 9.42 0.07 1.48
C ASP A 22 8.64 -0.89 2.39
N ILE A 23 9.23 -2.05 2.64
CA ILE A 23 8.65 -3.11 3.48
C ILE A 23 8.44 -2.62 4.92
N SER A 24 9.28 -1.71 5.43
CA SER A 24 9.15 -1.18 6.79
C SER A 24 7.92 -0.31 6.97
N MET A 25 7.41 0.26 5.87
CA MET A 25 6.23 1.14 5.85
C MET A 25 4.95 0.43 5.41
N THR A 26 5.04 -0.80 4.88
CA THR A 26 3.89 -1.54 4.33
C THR A 26 2.72 -1.65 5.31
N GLU A 27 3.00 -1.92 6.59
CA GLU A 27 1.98 -2.04 7.62
C GLU A 27 1.31 -0.69 7.94
N GLU A 28 2.08 0.39 7.95
CA GLU A 28 1.56 1.73 8.13
C GLU A 28 0.65 2.12 6.96
N PHE A 29 1.04 1.83 5.72
CA PHE A 29 0.19 2.11 4.54
C PHE A 29 -1.15 1.36 4.59
N ILE A 30 -1.17 0.11 5.04
CA ILE A 30 -2.41 -0.64 5.25
C ILE A 30 -3.27 0.01 6.32
N LYS A 31 -2.69 0.37 7.48
CA LYS A 31 -3.40 1.04 8.57
C LYS A 31 -3.95 2.41 8.16
N MET A 32 -3.24 3.12 7.29
CA MET A 32 -3.69 4.37 6.70
C MET A 32 -4.85 4.19 5.70
N GLY A 33 -5.04 2.98 5.16
CA GLY A 33 -6.10 2.66 4.19
C GLY A 33 -5.66 2.77 2.73
N ILE A 34 -4.39 2.53 2.41
CA ILE A 34 -3.95 2.41 1.01
C ILE A 34 -4.49 1.11 0.40
N ASP A 35 -5.06 1.20 -0.80
CA ASP A 35 -5.71 0.08 -1.48
C ASP A 35 -4.75 -0.69 -2.40
N GLU A 36 -3.71 -0.02 -2.92
CA GLU A 36 -2.81 -0.58 -3.93
C GLU A 36 -1.36 -0.10 -3.76
N LEU A 37 -0.41 -1.00 -4.00
CA LEU A 37 1.03 -0.72 -4.03
C LEU A 37 1.60 -1.14 -5.38
N SER A 38 2.00 -0.16 -6.18
CA SER A 38 2.60 -0.37 -7.50
C SER A 38 4.11 -0.34 -7.39
N VAL A 39 4.73 -1.51 -7.57
CA VAL A 39 6.16 -1.73 -7.29
C VAL A 39 6.86 -2.48 -8.42
N SER A 40 8.19 -2.44 -8.40
CA SER A 40 8.98 -3.27 -9.31
C SER A 40 8.67 -4.77 -9.10
N PRO A 41 8.73 -5.61 -10.16
CA PRO A 41 8.38 -7.03 -10.06
C PRO A 41 9.12 -7.80 -8.96
N ALA A 42 10.37 -7.43 -8.68
CA ALA A 42 11.18 -8.05 -7.63
C ALA A 42 10.61 -7.85 -6.21
N MET A 43 9.82 -6.79 -6.00
CA MET A 43 9.27 -6.41 -4.69
C MET A 43 7.86 -6.94 -4.43
N VAL A 44 7.19 -7.49 -5.45
CA VAL A 44 5.83 -8.01 -5.33
C VAL A 44 5.73 -9.13 -4.28
N LEU A 45 6.66 -10.10 -4.28
CA LEU A 45 6.60 -11.23 -3.35
C LEU A 45 7.01 -10.84 -1.91
N PRO A 46 8.11 -10.09 -1.68
CA PRO A 46 8.46 -9.61 -0.34
C PRO A 46 7.33 -8.82 0.34
N ILE A 47 6.70 -7.89 -0.39
CA ILE A 47 5.60 -7.09 0.15
C ILE A 47 4.39 -7.98 0.44
N ARG A 48 3.99 -8.84 -0.51
CA ARG A 48 2.85 -9.75 -0.30
C ARG A 48 3.04 -10.64 0.92
N LYS A 49 4.27 -11.13 1.14
CA LYS A 49 4.62 -11.89 2.35
C LYS A 49 4.40 -11.05 3.61
N LYS A 50 4.96 -9.82 3.66
CA LYS A 50 4.75 -8.91 4.80
C LYS A 50 3.26 -8.66 5.03
N ILE A 51 2.47 -8.43 3.98
CA ILE A 51 1.01 -8.24 4.09
C ILE A 51 0.33 -9.45 4.71
N SER A 52 0.69 -10.68 4.31
CA SER A 52 0.11 -11.92 4.87
C SER A 52 0.50 -12.22 6.32
N GLU A 53 1.49 -11.51 6.86
CA GLU A 53 1.99 -11.67 8.23
C GLU A 53 1.51 -10.55 9.17
N ILE A 54 0.73 -9.59 8.68
CA ILE A 54 0.10 -8.54 9.50
C ILE A 54 -1.19 -9.09 10.12
N GLU A 55 -1.35 -8.89 11.44
CA GLU A 55 -2.55 -9.25 12.20
C GLU A 55 -3.65 -8.17 12.14
#